data_AF-A0A537KHN7-F1
#
_entry.id   AF-A0A537KHN7-F1
#
_cell.length_a   1.000
_cell.length_b   1.000
_cell.length_c   1.000
_cell.angle_alpha   90.00
_cell.angle_beta   90.00
_cell.angle_gamma   90.00
#
_symmetry.space_group_name_H-M   'P 1'
#
loop_
_entity.id
_entity.type
_entity.pdbx_description
1 polymer ?
#
loop_
_entity_poly.entity_id
_entity_poly.type
_entity_poly.pdbx_seq_one_letter_code
_entity_poly.pdbx_strand_id
1 'polypeptide(L)'
;MGTAAKTILPAILLFSCASKNETNSPDRSSQKQDTTIVATTPNPYAVVDLSPMDMSYFPVDYSKRKMAHDISTPPVMRVIYSRPHRQGRVIFGSLLKYGERWRLGANEATEI
;
A
#
# COMPACT_ATOMS: atom_id res chain seq x y z
N MET A 1 47.93 70.21 13.73
CA MET A 1 46.67 70.29 14.50
C MET A 1 45.52 70.26 13.52
N GLY A 2 44.63 69.27 13.64
CA GLY A 2 43.40 69.16 12.83
C GLY A 2 42.98 67.72 12.53
N THR A 3 42.11 67.17 13.41
CA THR A 3 41.04 66.16 13.18
C THR A 3 41.36 64.89 12.35
N ALA A 4 41.49 63.69 12.94
CA ALA A 4 40.47 62.82 13.54
C ALA A 4 39.59 62.01 12.55
N ALA A 5 39.46 60.72 12.88
CA ALA A 5 38.36 59.79 12.56
C ALA A 5 38.43 58.91 11.28
N LYS A 6 39.03 57.73 11.46
CA LYS A 6 38.52 56.36 11.16
C LYS A 6 37.27 56.23 10.26
N THR A 7 37.44 55.58 9.12
CA THR A 7 36.46 54.67 8.47
C THR A 7 37.23 53.50 7.86
N ILE A 8 37.45 52.42 8.64
CA ILE A 8 36.82 51.10 8.50
C ILE A 8 37.20 50.37 7.19
N LEU A 9 38.30 49.63 7.26
CA LEU A 9 38.58 48.37 6.55
C LEU A 9 37.79 47.22 7.26
N PRO A 10 37.72 45.95 6.82
CA PRO A 10 38.05 45.31 5.54
C PRO A 10 36.95 44.34 5.02
N ALA A 11 37.22 43.74 3.85
CA ALA A 11 36.69 42.46 3.41
C ALA A 11 36.65 41.40 4.53
N ILE A 12 35.47 40.85 4.81
CA ILE A 12 35.31 39.68 5.67
C ILE A 12 35.25 38.43 4.80
N LEU A 13 36.41 37.77 4.81
CA LEU A 13 36.66 36.41 4.38
C LEU A 13 35.63 35.42 4.92
N LEU A 14 35.25 34.53 3.99
CA LEU A 14 34.87 33.13 4.19
C LEU A 14 35.21 32.58 5.58
N PHE A 15 34.19 32.41 6.41
CA PHE A 15 34.24 31.47 7.54
C PHE A 15 33.42 30.22 7.19
N SER A 16 34.16 29.26 6.63
CA SER A 16 33.87 27.83 6.69
C SER A 16 33.75 27.40 8.15
N CYS A 17 32.61 26.83 8.54
CA CYS A 17 32.49 26.04 9.76
C CYS A 17 32.17 24.59 9.39
N ALA A 18 33.13 23.71 9.65
CA ALA A 18 33.01 22.26 9.63
C ALA A 18 33.24 21.70 11.04
N SER A 19 32.21 21.09 11.65
CA SER A 19 32.21 20.10 12.75
C SER A 19 30.85 20.17 13.46
N LYS A 20 30.18 19.10 13.90
CA LYS A 20 30.49 17.68 14.05
C LYS A 20 29.15 16.96 14.26
N ASN A 21 29.02 15.78 13.63
CA ASN A 21 28.35 14.56 14.08
C ASN A 21 27.15 14.70 15.02
N GLU A 22 25.94 14.60 14.45
CA GLU A 22 24.78 14.07 15.15
C GLU A 22 24.64 12.58 14.77
N THR A 23 24.83 11.78 15.80
CA THR A 23 24.57 10.36 15.99
C THR A 23 23.38 9.79 15.21
N ASN A 24 23.57 8.57 14.70
CA ASN A 24 22.51 7.65 14.26
C ASN A 24 21.25 7.78 15.14
N SER A 25 20.17 8.26 14.54
CA SER A 25 18.84 7.81 14.88
C SER A 25 18.30 7.14 13.61
N PRO A 26 18.00 5.84 13.61
CA PRO A 26 17.26 5.28 12.50
C PRO A 26 15.93 6.04 12.51
N ASP A 27 15.67 6.81 11.46
CA ASP A 27 14.34 7.33 11.21
C ASP A 27 13.44 6.09 11.14
N ARG A 28 12.73 5.87 12.24
CA ARG A 28 11.83 4.76 12.44
C ARG A 28 10.72 5.07 11.47
N SER A 29 10.89 4.61 10.22
CA SER A 29 9.78 4.34 9.34
C SER A 29 8.75 3.68 10.25
N SER A 30 7.64 4.37 10.47
CA SER A 30 6.47 3.72 11.02
C SER A 30 6.05 2.77 9.90
N GLN A 31 6.72 1.63 9.82
CA GLN A 31 6.09 0.43 9.37
C GLN A 31 4.92 0.27 10.32
N LYS A 32 3.75 0.79 9.91
CA LYS A 32 2.48 0.36 10.47
C LYS A 32 2.51 -1.15 10.29
N GLN A 33 2.82 -1.85 11.38
CA GLN A 33 2.81 -3.29 11.44
C GLN A 33 1.43 -3.72 10.94
N ASP A 34 1.42 -4.31 9.74
CA ASP A 34 0.32 -5.11 9.27
C ASP A 34 0.07 -6.18 10.34
N THR A 35 -1.14 -6.13 10.90
CA THR A 35 -1.72 -7.19 11.75
C THR A 35 -0.93 -7.52 13.02
N THR A 36 -1.02 -6.66 14.05
CA THR A 36 -0.90 -7.19 15.42
C THR A 36 -2.21 -7.91 15.76
N ILE A 37 -2.14 -9.23 15.63
CA ILE A 37 -3.05 -10.25 16.13
C ILE A 37 -3.70 -9.77 17.45
N VAL A 38 -4.99 -9.45 17.40
CA VAL A 38 -5.80 -9.40 18.62
C VAL A 38 -5.91 -10.86 19.09
N ALA A 39 -5.25 -11.17 20.21
CA ALA A 39 -5.31 -12.48 20.85
C ALA A 39 -6.74 -12.74 21.36
N THR A 40 -7.58 -13.18 20.43
CA THR A 40 -8.88 -13.79 20.70
C THR A 40 -8.61 -15.29 20.77
N THR A 41 -9.21 -15.99 21.74
CA THR A 41 -9.21 -17.45 21.91
C THR A 41 -8.93 -18.22 20.61
N PRO A 42 -7.97 -19.17 20.57
CA PRO A 42 -7.56 -19.81 19.33
C PRO A 42 -8.76 -20.49 18.68
N ASN A 43 -9.29 -19.86 17.64
CA ASN A 43 -10.30 -20.45 16.79
C ASN A 43 -9.62 -21.62 16.06
N PRO A 44 -10.10 -22.87 16.18
CA PRO A 44 -9.52 -24.00 15.45
C PRO A 44 -9.73 -23.88 13.93
N TYR A 45 -10.60 -22.99 13.49
CA TYR A 45 -10.84 -22.69 12.09
C TYR A 45 -9.92 -21.58 11.57
N ALA A 46 -9.63 -21.63 10.27
CA ALA A 46 -8.93 -20.56 9.57
C ALA A 46 -9.64 -19.22 9.77
N VAL A 47 -8.84 -18.15 9.87
CA VAL A 47 -9.36 -16.78 9.94
C VAL A 47 -10.12 -16.43 8.66
N VAL A 48 -11.24 -15.71 8.81
CA VAL A 48 -12.04 -15.27 7.67
C VAL A 48 -11.23 -14.27 6.85
N ASP A 49 -11.25 -14.41 5.52
CA ASP A 49 -10.60 -13.46 4.63
C ASP A 49 -11.23 -12.06 4.81
N LEU A 50 -10.37 -11.06 5.01
CA LEU A 50 -10.79 -9.68 5.15
C LEU A 50 -11.30 -9.12 3.81
N SER A 51 -10.92 -9.69 2.67
CA SER A 51 -11.37 -9.23 1.34
C SER A 51 -12.22 -10.31 0.66
N PRO A 52 -13.52 -10.37 0.93
CA PRO A 52 -14.37 -11.42 0.39
C PRO A 52 -14.35 -11.41 -1.13
N MET A 53 -14.36 -12.62 -1.70
CA MET A 53 -14.43 -12.86 -3.14
C MET A 53 -15.87 -13.17 -3.55
N ASP A 54 -16.34 -12.48 -4.58
CA ASP A 54 -17.61 -12.77 -5.25
C ASP A 54 -17.34 -13.53 -6.55
N MET A 55 -18.18 -14.52 -6.84
CA MET A 55 -18.03 -15.40 -8.00
C MET A 55 -19.37 -15.63 -8.68
N SER A 56 -19.42 -15.39 -9.99
CA SER A 56 -20.61 -15.55 -10.82
C SER A 56 -20.33 -16.51 -11.98
N TYR A 57 -21.33 -17.33 -12.32
CA TYR A 57 -21.23 -18.36 -13.35
C TYR A 57 -22.32 -18.19 -14.41
N PHE A 58 -21.97 -18.51 -15.65
CA PHE A 58 -22.92 -18.72 -16.74
C PHE A 58 -22.78 -20.14 -17.30
N PRO A 59 -23.88 -20.89 -17.51
CA PRO A 59 -25.28 -20.53 -17.29
C PRO A 59 -25.67 -20.38 -15.80
N VAL A 60 -26.78 -19.70 -15.54
CA VAL A 60 -27.34 -19.53 -14.18
C VAL A 60 -27.51 -20.90 -13.51
N ASP A 61 -27.27 -20.96 -12.20
CA ASP A 61 -27.34 -22.18 -11.39
C ASP A 61 -26.34 -23.29 -11.77
N TYR A 62 -25.27 -22.99 -12.50
CA TYR A 62 -24.21 -23.95 -12.81
C TYR A 62 -23.67 -24.65 -11.55
N SER A 63 -23.41 -23.90 -10.47
CA SER A 63 -22.90 -24.45 -9.22
C SER A 63 -23.84 -25.47 -8.60
N LYS A 64 -25.15 -25.17 -8.54
CA LYS A 64 -26.17 -26.07 -7.99
C LYS A 64 -26.27 -27.35 -8.79
N ARG A 65 -26.34 -27.22 -10.12
CA ARG A 65 -26.46 -28.37 -11.02
C ARG A 65 -25.19 -29.22 -11.06
N LYS A 66 -24.01 -28.62 -10.89
CA LYS A 66 -22.74 -29.36 -10.75
C LYS A 66 -22.71 -30.18 -9.46
N MET A 67 -23.20 -29.63 -8.36
CA MET A 67 -23.33 -30.35 -7.08
C MET A 67 -24.37 -31.46 -7.14
N ALA A 68 -25.43 -31.28 -7.94
CA ALA A 68 -26.43 -32.31 -8.22
C ALA A 68 -25.95 -33.40 -9.20
N HIS A 69 -24.74 -33.29 -9.74
CA HIS A 69 -24.19 -34.19 -10.78
C HIS A 69 -24.98 -34.22 -12.10
N ASP A 70 -25.83 -33.22 -12.35
CA ASP A 70 -26.63 -33.11 -13.59
C ASP A 70 -25.80 -32.68 -14.81
N ILE A 71 -24.69 -31.95 -14.57
CA ILE A 71 -23.80 -31.46 -15.63
C ILE A 71 -22.34 -31.71 -15.26
N SER A 72 -21.61 -32.26 -16.23
CA SER A 72 -20.17 -32.52 -16.15
C SER A 72 -19.33 -31.48 -16.92
N THR A 73 -19.95 -30.73 -17.82
CA THR A 73 -19.27 -29.73 -18.64
C THR A 73 -18.83 -28.52 -17.80
N PRO A 74 -17.70 -27.87 -18.11
CA PRO A 74 -17.29 -26.62 -17.46
C PRO A 74 -18.32 -25.49 -17.70
N PRO A 75 -18.31 -24.42 -16.88
CA PRO A 75 -19.16 -23.27 -17.14
C PRO A 75 -18.70 -22.59 -18.44
N VAL A 76 -19.65 -21.98 -19.16
CA VAL A 76 -19.37 -21.23 -20.40
C VAL A 76 -18.66 -19.92 -20.10
N MET A 77 -18.87 -19.34 -18.92
CA MET A 77 -18.14 -18.16 -18.47
C MET A 77 -18.12 -18.14 -16.95
N ARG A 78 -17.00 -17.69 -16.37
CA ARG A 78 -16.94 -17.34 -14.95
C ARG A 78 -16.34 -15.96 -14.75
N VAL A 79 -16.99 -15.20 -13.87
CA VAL A 79 -16.51 -13.89 -13.43
C VAL A 79 -16.14 -14.02 -11.95
N ILE A 80 -14.88 -13.72 -11.65
CA ILE A 80 -14.35 -13.72 -10.28
C ILE A 80 -13.96 -12.29 -9.94
N TYR A 81 -14.50 -11.76 -8.85
CA TYR A 81 -14.25 -10.40 -8.42
C TYR A 81 -14.05 -10.33 -6.91
N SER A 82 -12.86 -9.88 -6.49
CA SER A 82 -12.57 -9.64 -5.07
C SER A 82 -12.99 -8.23 -4.67
N ARG A 83 -13.55 -8.07 -3.46
CA ARG A 83 -13.84 -6.76 -2.86
C ARG A 83 -12.76 -6.40 -1.83
N PRO A 84 -11.63 -5.79 -2.27
CA PRO A 84 -10.56 -5.43 -1.35
C PRO A 84 -11.01 -4.32 -0.40
N HIS A 85 -10.85 -4.55 0.89
CA HIS A 85 -11.15 -3.53 1.88
C HIS A 85 -10.06 -2.46 1.92
N ARG A 86 -10.47 -1.18 1.95
CA ARG A 86 -9.55 -0.04 2.04
C ARG A 86 -8.78 -0.02 3.35
N GLN A 87 -9.39 -0.46 4.47
CA GLN A 87 -8.78 -0.51 5.82
C GLN A 87 -8.05 0.78 6.22
N GLY A 88 -8.64 1.94 5.90
CA GLY A 88 -8.03 3.24 6.20
C GLY A 88 -6.79 3.59 5.38
N ARG A 89 -6.39 2.77 4.40
CA ARG A 89 -5.27 3.06 3.51
C ARG A 89 -5.59 4.25 2.59
N VAL A 90 -4.60 5.11 2.39
CA VAL A 90 -4.69 6.23 1.44
C VAL A 90 -4.32 5.69 0.06
N ILE A 91 -5.33 5.41 -0.78
CA ILE A 91 -5.09 4.76 -2.07
C ILE A 91 -4.26 5.66 -2.99
N PHE A 92 -4.74 6.87 -3.25
CA PHE A 92 -4.06 7.83 -4.12
C PHE A 92 -3.04 8.65 -3.34
N GLY A 93 -1.80 8.69 -3.82
CA GLY A 93 -0.70 9.40 -3.18
C GLY A 93 0.12 8.56 -2.19
N SER A 94 -0.33 7.35 -1.79
CA SER A 94 0.51 6.40 -1.04
C SER A 94 0.64 5.05 -1.76
N LEU A 95 -0.45 4.32 -1.95
CA LEU A 95 -0.42 3.02 -2.64
C LEU A 95 -0.22 3.22 -4.15
N LEU A 96 -0.99 4.12 -4.75
CA LEU A 96 -0.89 4.55 -6.14
C LEU A 96 -0.22 5.92 -6.19
N LYS A 97 1.03 5.98 -6.65
CA LYS A 97 1.75 7.23 -6.83
C LYS A 97 1.29 7.97 -8.09
N TYR A 98 1.17 9.28 -7.98
CA TYR A 98 0.82 10.12 -9.12
C TYR A 98 1.98 10.23 -10.11
N GLY A 99 1.68 10.21 -11.41
CA GLY A 99 2.68 10.38 -12.46
C GLY A 99 3.58 9.17 -12.75
N GLU A 100 3.50 8.11 -11.93
CA GLU A 100 4.19 6.85 -12.20
C GLU A 100 3.30 5.89 -12.99
N ARG A 101 3.90 5.10 -13.89
CA ARG A 101 3.18 4.07 -14.65
C ARG A 101 2.71 2.98 -13.69
N TRP A 102 1.40 2.78 -13.64
CA TRP A 102 0.77 1.75 -12.82
C TRP A 102 0.06 0.70 -13.67
N ARG A 103 0.06 -0.56 -13.22
CA ARG A 103 -0.74 -1.62 -13.83
C ARG A 103 -2.15 -1.59 -13.27
N LEU A 104 -3.12 -1.25 -14.12
CA LEU A 104 -4.54 -1.37 -13.81
C LEU A 104 -4.96 -2.81 -14.11
N GLY A 105 -5.09 -3.64 -13.08
CA GLY A 105 -5.56 -5.01 -13.23
C GLY A 105 -5.61 -5.71 -11.88
N ALA A 106 -6.81 -6.16 -11.49
CA ALA A 106 -7.02 -6.98 -10.32
C ALA A 106 -6.89 -8.45 -10.70
N ASN A 107 -6.11 -9.22 -9.93
CA ASN A 107 -6.12 -10.69 -9.87
C ASN A 107 -6.24 -11.42 -11.24
N GLU A 108 -6.83 -12.64 -11.26
CA GLU A 108 -6.98 -13.47 -12.47
C GLU A 108 -7.96 -12.87 -13.48
N ALA A 109 -7.73 -13.14 -14.78
CA ALA A 109 -8.60 -12.67 -15.85
C ALA A 109 -9.97 -13.35 -15.82
N THR A 110 -11.01 -12.62 -16.25
CA THR A 110 -12.31 -13.25 -16.55
C THR A 110 -12.14 -14.26 -17.68
N GLU A 111 -12.69 -15.47 -17.48
CA GLU A 111 -12.59 -16.57 -18.44
C GLU A 111 -13.92 -16.77 -19.17
N ILE A 112 -13.81 -16.94 -20.48
CA ILE A 112 -14.88 -17.23 -21.45
C ILE A 112 -14.50 -18.52 -22.18
#